data_AF-A0A1B6KIX1-F1
#
_entry.id   AF-A0A1B6KIX1-F1
#
_cell.length_a   1.000
_cell.length_b   1.000
_cell.length_c   1.000
_cell.angle_alpha   90.00
_cell.angle_beta   90.00
_cell.angle_gamma   90.00
#
_symmetry.space_group_name_H-M   'P 1'
#
loop_
_entity.id
_entity.type
_entity.pdbx_description
1 polymer ?
#
loop_
_entity_poly.entity_id
_entity_poly.type
_entity_poly.pdbx_seq_one_letter_code
_entity_poly.pdbx_strand_id
1 'polypeptide(L)'
;MRKFSIVLLLGSCIGLISSQTEDFAFEQDNVPTQTLPPLRRLWGIPDSRAQVGRFLQIAVPVDAFEGIVSKYEVSGAGGKAMPKWLRLDPTTGLLEGVPG
;
A
#
# COMPACT_ATOMS: atom_id res chain seq x y z
N MET A 1 -49.69 -63.50 -6.62
CA MET A 1 -48.95 -64.67 -7.17
C MET A 1 -48.25 -64.25 -8.46
N ARG A 2 -47.06 -64.82 -8.73
CA ARG A 2 -46.08 -64.54 -9.84
C ARG A 2 -44.90 -63.69 -9.33
N LYS A 3 -43.96 -64.30 -8.60
CA LYS A 3 -42.75 -65.06 -9.02
C LYS A 3 -41.66 -64.17 -9.63
N PHE A 4 -40.63 -63.92 -8.81
CA PHE A 4 -39.35 -63.26 -9.08
C PHE A 4 -38.49 -64.03 -10.10
N SER A 5 -37.63 -63.32 -10.82
CA SER A 5 -36.22 -63.70 -11.01
C SER A 5 -35.40 -62.55 -11.60
N ILE A 6 -34.69 -61.84 -10.72
CA ILE A 6 -33.56 -60.96 -11.03
C ILE A 6 -32.31 -61.78 -10.70
N VAL A 7 -31.45 -62.01 -11.70
CA VAL A 7 -30.05 -62.40 -11.50
C VAL A 7 -29.24 -61.86 -12.67
N LEU A 8 -28.45 -60.81 -12.42
CA LEU A 8 -27.05 -60.80 -12.86
C LEU A 8 -26.24 -59.99 -11.85
N LEU A 9 -25.32 -60.71 -11.24
CA LEU A 9 -24.41 -60.33 -10.16
C LEU A 9 -23.13 -59.70 -10.73
N LEU A 10 -22.38 -59.12 -9.79
CA LEU A 10 -20.96 -58.72 -9.81
C LEU A 10 -20.74 -57.27 -10.27
N GLY A 11 -20.40 -56.30 -9.43
CA GLY A 11 -19.79 -56.34 -8.11
C GLY A 11 -18.51 -55.52 -8.14
N SER A 12 -18.52 -54.34 -7.50
CA SER A 12 -17.34 -53.86 -6.75
C SER A 12 -17.73 -52.62 -5.91
N CYS A 13 -17.88 -52.92 -4.62
CA CYS A 13 -17.66 -52.14 -3.41
C CYS A 13 -17.31 -50.64 -3.45
N ILE A 14 -18.11 -49.88 -2.67
CA ILE A 14 -17.72 -49.06 -1.50
C ILE A 14 -16.91 -47.76 -1.74
N GLY A 15 -17.49 -46.64 -1.28
CA GLY A 15 -16.75 -45.46 -0.79
C GLY A 15 -17.31 -44.13 -1.31
N LEU A 16 -18.23 -43.50 -0.58
CA LEU A 16 -17.98 -42.34 0.29
C LEU A 16 -18.00 -40.96 -0.44
N ILE A 17 -19.10 -40.24 -0.21
CA ILE A 17 -19.19 -38.84 0.23
C ILE A 17 -18.55 -37.74 -0.64
N SER A 18 -19.46 -36.88 -1.13
CA SER A 18 -19.38 -35.42 -1.30
C SER A 18 -18.12 -34.80 -1.89
N SER A 19 -18.28 -34.23 -3.08
CA SER A 19 -17.62 -32.98 -3.39
C SER A 19 -18.63 -32.15 -4.18
N GLN A 20 -19.33 -31.24 -3.49
CA GLN A 20 -19.82 -30.05 -4.17
C GLN A 20 -18.58 -29.40 -4.78
N THR A 21 -18.47 -29.45 -6.10
CA THR A 21 -17.62 -28.52 -6.82
C THR A 21 -18.32 -27.18 -6.69
N GLU A 22 -18.10 -26.52 -5.57
CA GLU A 22 -18.36 -25.09 -5.42
C GLU A 22 -17.40 -24.44 -6.42
N ASP A 23 -17.93 -24.08 -7.58
CA ASP A 23 -17.26 -23.20 -8.52
C ASP A 23 -16.94 -21.91 -7.75
N PHE A 24 -15.69 -21.79 -7.29
CA PHE A 24 -15.14 -20.53 -6.81
C PHE A 24 -14.96 -19.59 -8.00
N ALA A 25 -16.06 -19.15 -8.60
CA ALA A 25 -16.07 -17.95 -9.39
C ALA A 25 -15.73 -16.81 -8.42
N PHE A 26 -14.48 -16.36 -8.44
CA PHE A 26 -14.17 -15.03 -7.96
C PHE A 26 -14.97 -14.09 -8.88
N GLU A 27 -16.20 -13.72 -8.49
CA GLU A 27 -16.75 -12.44 -8.91
C GLU A 27 -15.72 -11.41 -8.47
N GLN A 28 -14.89 -10.97 -9.42
CA GLN A 28 -14.18 -9.71 -9.30
C GLN A 28 -15.25 -8.64 -9.21
N ASP A 29 -15.73 -8.41 -8.00
CA ASP A 29 -16.27 -7.13 -7.61
C ASP A 29 -15.22 -6.13 -8.07
N ASN A 30 -15.53 -5.43 -9.16
CA ASN A 30 -14.92 -4.17 -9.49
C ASN A 30 -15.15 -3.30 -8.24
N VAL A 31 -14.23 -3.38 -7.28
CA VAL A 31 -14.09 -2.32 -6.30
C VAL A 31 -13.69 -1.13 -7.15
N PRO A 32 -14.49 -0.05 -7.22
CA PRO A 32 -14.03 1.19 -7.81
C PRO A 32 -12.85 1.65 -6.94
N THR A 33 -11.66 1.24 -7.33
CA THR A 33 -10.42 1.74 -6.77
C THR A 33 -10.41 3.20 -7.18
N GLN A 34 -10.81 4.09 -6.28
CA GLN A 34 -10.71 5.52 -6.48
C GLN A 34 -9.26 5.79 -6.87
N THR A 35 -9.01 5.93 -8.17
CA THR A 35 -7.66 6.03 -8.70
C THR A 35 -7.29 7.49 -8.50
N LEU A 36 -6.87 7.83 -7.28
CA LEU A 36 -6.32 9.14 -7.02
C LEU A 36 -5.18 9.36 -8.01
N PRO A 37 -5.10 10.55 -8.63
CA PRO A 37 -4.00 10.85 -9.54
C PRO A 37 -2.68 10.58 -8.81
N PRO A 38 -1.70 9.93 -9.47
CA PRO A 38 -0.45 9.56 -8.83
C PRO A 38 0.27 10.83 -8.36
N LEU A 39 0.88 10.76 -7.18
CA LEU A 39 1.69 11.86 -6.67
C LEU A 39 2.92 12.04 -7.57
N ARG A 40 3.16 13.26 -8.04
CA ARG A 40 4.27 13.60 -8.93
C ARG A 40 5.06 14.77 -8.38
N ARG A 41 6.35 14.84 -8.73
CA ARG A 41 7.16 16.04 -8.48
C ARG A 41 6.76 17.11 -9.49
N LEU A 42 6.50 18.33 -9.00
CA LEU A 42 6.27 19.51 -9.84
C LEU A 42 7.56 20.35 -9.89
N TRP A 43 7.70 21.40 -9.08
CA TRP A 43 8.94 22.18 -9.00
C TRP A 43 9.98 21.54 -8.05
N GLY A 44 9.51 20.74 -7.10
CA GLY A 44 10.31 20.21 -6.00
C GLY A 44 10.64 21.28 -4.96
N ILE A 45 11.66 20.99 -4.15
CA ILE A 45 12.06 21.84 -3.02
C ILE A 45 13.37 22.54 -3.41
N PRO A 46 13.47 23.88 -3.29
CA PRO A 46 14.71 24.59 -3.60
C PRO A 46 15.79 24.34 -2.55
N ASP A 47 17.04 24.46 -2.97
CA ASP A 47 18.18 24.36 -2.05
C ASP A 47 18.13 25.45 -0.98
N SER A 48 18.50 25.08 0.24
CA SER A 48 18.52 25.98 1.39
C SER A 48 19.83 25.87 2.14
N ARG A 49 20.20 26.94 2.84
CA ARG A 49 21.42 27.01 3.66
C ARG A 49 21.07 27.22 5.12
N ALA A 50 21.71 26.46 6.00
CA ALA A 50 21.63 26.65 7.44
C ALA A 50 22.90 27.34 7.95
N GLN A 51 22.78 28.14 9.00
CA GLN A 51 23.91 28.77 9.67
C GLN A 51 24.07 28.19 11.07
N VAL A 52 25.29 27.85 11.46
CA VAL A 52 25.60 27.29 12.79
C VAL A 52 25.04 28.19 13.89
N GLY A 53 24.36 27.58 14.86
CA GLY A 53 23.71 28.28 15.98
C GLY A 53 22.46 29.09 15.61
N ARG A 54 22.00 29.06 14.36
CA ARG A 54 20.78 29.75 13.91
C ARG A 54 19.66 28.75 13.64
N PHE A 55 18.47 29.08 14.10
CA PHE A 55 17.28 28.29 13.80
C PHE A 55 16.97 28.31 12.31
N LEU A 56 16.83 27.11 11.74
CA LEU A 56 16.37 26.85 10.38
C LEU A 56 14.91 26.41 10.45
N GLN A 57 14.08 26.97 9.58
CA GLN A 57 12.70 26.56 9.41
C GLN A 57 12.33 26.66 7.92
N ILE A 58 11.95 25.54 7.32
CA ILE A 58 11.57 25.45 5.90
C ILE A 58 10.29 24.64 5.82
N ALA A 59 9.26 25.19 5.16
CA ALA A 59 8.07 24.44 4.81
C ALA A 59 8.22 23.86 3.40
N VAL A 60 7.74 22.64 3.19
CA VAL A 60 7.59 22.09 1.83
C VAL A 60 6.65 23.01 1.03
N PRO A 61 7.10 23.57 -0.11
CA PRO A 61 6.25 24.41 -0.95
C PRO A 61 5.02 23.67 -1.46
N VAL A 62 3.89 24.38 -1.57
CA VAL A 62 2.61 23.80 -2.08
C VAL A 62 2.70 23.32 -3.52
N ASP A 63 3.67 23.85 -4.28
CA ASP A 63 3.96 23.56 -5.67
C ASP A 63 5.18 22.63 -5.83
N ALA A 64 5.65 22.01 -4.74
CA ALA A 64 6.70 21.00 -4.79
C ALA A 64 6.19 19.70 -5.44
N PHE A 65 4.93 19.35 -5.19
CA PHE A 65 4.27 18.13 -5.65
C PHE A 65 2.95 18.45 -6.35
N GLU A 66 2.59 17.59 -7.30
CA GLU A 66 1.28 17.55 -7.94
C GLU A 66 0.52 16.32 -7.43
N GLY A 67 -0.75 16.48 -7.08
CA GLY A 67 -1.60 15.43 -6.52
C GLY A 67 -1.85 15.60 -5.02
N ILE A 68 -2.44 14.58 -4.39
CA ILE A 68 -2.79 14.60 -2.97
C ILE A 68 -1.63 14.05 -2.15
N VAL A 69 -1.04 14.88 -1.29
CA VAL A 69 0.00 14.47 -0.34
C VAL A 69 -0.65 13.91 0.91
N SER A 70 -0.38 12.64 1.23
CA SER A 70 -0.88 11.97 2.44
C SER A 70 0.06 12.12 3.64
N LYS A 71 1.37 12.16 3.40
CA LYS A 71 2.41 12.23 4.43
C LYS A 71 3.72 12.73 3.84
N TYR A 72 4.47 13.50 4.62
CA TYR A 72 5.85 13.88 4.32
C TYR A 72 6.86 12.94 5.00
N GLU A 73 7.91 12.61 4.26
CA GLU A 73 9.06 11.85 4.75
C GLU A 73 10.34 12.46 4.18
N VAL A 74 11.42 12.44 4.97
CA VAL A 74 12.73 12.94 4.55
C VAL A 74 13.80 11.91 4.89
N SER A 75 14.73 11.70 3.96
CA SER A 75 15.92 10.89 4.15
C SER A 75 17.14 11.68 3.70
N GLY A 76 18.29 11.41 4.34
CA GLY A 76 19.56 11.96 3.90
C GLY A 76 19.95 11.40 2.52
N ALA A 77 20.86 12.09 1.84
CA ALA A 77 21.34 11.68 0.51
C ALA A 77 21.77 10.19 0.52
N GLY A 78 21.21 9.41 -0.41
CA GLY A 78 21.48 7.96 -0.51
C GLY A 78 20.83 7.11 0.58
N GLY A 79 19.74 7.57 1.22
CA GLY A 79 19.05 6.84 2.27
C GLY A 79 19.73 6.93 3.64
N LYS A 80 20.69 7.86 3.81
CA LYS A 80 21.36 8.08 5.10
C LYS A 80 20.38 8.63 6.14
N ALA A 81 20.70 8.42 7.40
CA ALA A 81 19.99 9.06 8.49
C ALA A 81 20.07 10.59 8.36
N MET A 82 18.97 11.26 8.71
CA MET A 82 18.91 12.71 8.77
C MET A 82 19.87 13.24 9.86
N PRO A 83 20.46 14.45 9.70
CA PRO A 83 21.23 15.07 10.77
C PRO A 83 20.41 15.18 12.06
N LYS A 84 21.02 14.88 13.21
CA LYS A 84 20.33 14.85 14.52
C LYS A 84 19.67 16.17 14.91
N TRP A 85 20.17 17.28 14.37
CA TRP A 85 19.67 18.62 14.67
C TRP A 85 18.42 19.00 13.88
N LEU A 86 18.05 18.21 12.87
CA LEU A 86 16.96 18.49 11.94
C LEU A 86 15.77 17.59 12.26
N ARG A 87 14.55 18.12 12.18
CA ARG A 87 13.29 17.41 12.45
C ARG A 87 12.28 17.74 11.35
N LEU A 88 11.57 16.71 10.89
CA LEU A 88 10.43 16.87 9.98
C LEU A 88 9.13 16.61 10.73
N ASP A 89 8.15 17.50 10.56
CA ASP A 89 6.75 17.23 10.85
C ASP A 89 6.11 16.54 9.62
N PRO A 90 5.68 15.27 9.74
CA PRO A 90 5.15 14.50 8.61
C PRO A 90 3.77 14.98 8.15
N THR A 91 3.05 15.77 8.95
CA THR A 91 1.71 16.27 8.63
C THR A 91 1.78 17.62 7.94
N THR A 92 2.60 18.53 8.46
CA THR A 92 2.70 19.90 7.92
C THR A 92 3.77 20.04 6.84
N GLY A 93 4.73 19.11 6.76
CA GLY A 93 5.89 19.25 5.90
C GLY A 93 6.88 20.30 6.39
N LEU A 94 6.84 20.63 7.70
CA LEU A 94 7.76 21.58 8.30
C LEU A 94 9.07 20.89 8.67
N LEU A 95 10.17 21.38 8.10
CA LEU A 95 11.53 20.95 8.38
C LEU A 95 12.24 22.02 9.21
N GLU A 96 12.67 21.69 10.43
CA GLU A 96 13.20 22.66 11.37
C GLU A 96 14.35 22.11 12.23
N GLY A 97 15.19 23.01 12.76
CA GLY A 97 16.33 22.60 13.57
C GLY A 97 17.37 23.70 13.83
N VAL A 98 18.36 23.40 14.66
CA VAL A 98 19.53 24.28 14.89
C VAL A 98 20.82 23.49 14.67
N PRO A 99 21.59 23.77 13.60
CA PRO A 99 22.89 23.14 13.43
C PRO A 99 23.84 23.55 14.56
N GLY A 100 24.47 22.55 15.16
CA GLY A 100 25.50 22.71 16.20
C GLY A 100 26.90 22.90 15.66
#